data_AF-A0A354U8X2-F1
#
_entry.id   AF-A0A354U8X2-F1
#
_cell.length_a   1.000
_cell.length_b   1.000
_cell.length_c   1.000
_cell.angle_alpha   90.00
_cell.angle_beta   90.00
_cell.angle_gamma   90.00
#
_symmetry.space_group_name_H-M   'P 1'
#
loop_
_entity.id
_entity.type
_entity.pdbx_description
1 polymer ?
#
loop_
_entity_poly.entity_id
_entity_poly.type
_entity_poly.pdbx_seq_one_letter_code
_entity_poly.pdbx_strand_id
1 'polypeptide(L)'
;MNPYLRIVKLNIVDIVYDPRHAGEVIAKACRARSGAPMRATGCCDLGGTVCIPLASAPDDRKAAYYFSVFPDSSEETVVSEMNIRYMSDMLLLGSFRYGDDLWGFWMKEID
;
A
#
# COMPACT_ATOMS: atom_id res chain seq x y z
N MET A 1 -5.19 22.51 -12.56
CA MET A 1 -4.37 21.29 -12.39
C MET A 1 -3.32 21.56 -11.34
N ASN A 2 -3.31 20.79 -10.26
CA ASN A 2 -2.18 20.78 -9.33
C ASN A 2 -1.40 19.49 -9.62
N PRO A 3 -0.21 19.55 -10.25
CA PRO A 3 0.47 18.39 -10.85
C PRO A 3 1.31 17.59 -9.86
N TYR A 4 1.29 17.91 -8.57
CA TYR A 4 2.21 17.29 -7.62
C TYR A 4 1.71 15.91 -7.17
N LEU A 5 2.44 14.89 -7.59
CA LEU A 5 2.52 13.59 -6.94
C LEU A 5 2.64 13.83 -5.42
N ARG A 6 1.62 13.40 -4.66
CA ARG A 6 1.69 13.47 -3.20
C ARG A 6 2.32 12.19 -2.69
N ILE A 7 3.23 12.31 -1.72
CA ILE A 7 3.91 11.14 -1.17
C ILE A 7 3.56 11.05 0.31
N VAL A 8 2.98 9.92 0.72
CA VAL A 8 2.85 9.54 2.13
C VAL A 8 4.14 8.82 2.51
N LYS A 9 4.74 9.20 3.64
CA LYS A 9 5.95 8.55 4.15
C LYS A 9 5.59 7.86 5.46
N LEU A 10 5.91 6.58 5.56
CA LEU A 10 5.69 5.77 6.76
C LEU A 10 7.00 5.07 7.13
N ASN A 11 7.39 5.09 8.40
CA ASN A 11 8.53 4.28 8.84
C ASN A 11 8.16 2.81 8.80
N ILE A 12 9.10 1.98 8.36
CA ILE A 12 8.91 0.52 8.30
C ILE A 12 8.60 -0.05 9.69
N VAL A 13 9.30 0.43 10.72
CA VAL A 13 9.06 -0.01 12.11
C VAL A 13 7.63 0.26 12.56
N ASP A 14 7.07 1.42 12.22
CA ASP A 14 5.69 1.78 12.55
C ASP A 14 4.68 0.90 11.78
N ILE A 15 4.97 0.60 10.50
CA ILE A 15 4.16 -0.30 9.68
C ILE A 15 4.14 -1.70 10.29
N VAL A 16 5.29 -2.24 10.69
CA VAL A 16 5.39 -3.59 11.25
C VAL A 16 4.73 -3.67 12.63
N TYR A 17 4.86 -2.61 13.44
CA TYR A 17 4.25 -2.54 14.77
C TYR A 17 2.72 -2.49 14.72
N ASP A 18 2.15 -1.67 13.83
CA ASP A 18 0.69 -1.57 13.63
C ASP A 18 0.34 -1.45 12.14
N PRO A 19 0.31 -2.58 11.40
CA PRO A 19 0.06 -2.57 9.97
C PRO A 19 -1.35 -2.11 9.60
N ARG A 20 -2.31 -2.30 10.53
CA ARG A 20 -3.69 -1.84 10.35
C ARG A 20 -3.73 -0.31 10.40
N HIS A 21 -3.14 0.29 11.43
CA HIS A 21 -3.10 1.74 11.55
C HIS A 21 -2.37 2.39 10.37
N ALA A 22 -1.25 1.79 9.92
CA ALA A 22 -0.54 2.25 8.73
C ALA A 22 -1.44 2.29 7.48
N GLY A 23 -2.26 1.25 7.26
CA GLY A 23 -3.27 1.21 6.21
C GLY A 23 -4.32 2.33 6.33
N GLU A 24 -4.80 2.58 7.54
CA GLU A 24 -5.76 3.64 7.84
C GLU A 24 -5.19 5.04 7.59
N VAL A 25 -3.90 5.27 7.89
CA VAL A 25 -3.20 6.53 7.60
C VAL A 25 -3.19 6.81 6.10
N ILE A 26 -2.94 5.80 5.27
CA ILE A 26 -2.98 5.94 3.80
C ILE A 26 -4.41 6.25 3.34
N ALA A 27 -5.38 5.49 3.83
CA ALA A 27 -6.79 5.70 3.48
C ALA A 27 -7.27 7.11 3.86
N LYS A 28 -6.83 7.61 5.03
CA LYS A 28 -7.09 9.00 5.46
C LYS A 28 -6.38 10.00 4.56
N ALA A 29 -5.12 9.76 4.21
CA ALA A 29 -4.36 10.65 3.33
C ALA A 29 -5.01 10.80 1.95
N CYS A 30 -5.59 9.73 1.40
CA CYS A 30 -6.37 9.73 0.16
C CYS A 30 -7.65 10.57 0.23
N ARG A 31 -8.24 10.75 1.42
CA ARG A 31 -9.50 11.50 1.66
C ARG A 31 -9.31 12.92 2.21
N ALA A 32 -8.15 13.23 2.76
CA ALA A 32 -7.95 14.40 3.63
C ALA A 32 -7.97 15.78 2.92
N ARG A 33 -8.25 15.87 1.62
CA ARG A 33 -8.23 17.15 0.90
C ARG A 33 -9.53 17.37 0.13
N SER A 34 -10.09 18.56 0.26
CA SER A 34 -11.14 19.09 -0.61
C SER A 34 -10.60 19.17 -2.05
N GLY A 35 -11.03 18.23 -2.88
CA GLY A 35 -10.51 18.05 -4.24
C GLY A 35 -10.93 16.69 -4.81
N ALA A 36 -10.30 16.32 -5.93
CA ALA A 36 -10.52 15.02 -6.56
C ALA A 36 -10.04 13.87 -5.64
N PRO A 37 -10.75 12.73 -5.63
CA PRO A 37 -10.32 11.53 -4.90
C PRO A 37 -8.88 11.15 -5.30
N MET A 38 -8.09 10.68 -4.33
CA MET A 38 -6.73 10.18 -4.58
C MET A 38 -6.64 8.69 -4.26
N ARG A 39 -5.68 8.00 -4.87
CA ARG A 39 -5.36 6.59 -4.62
C ARG A 39 -3.85 6.40 -4.54
N ALA A 40 -3.42 5.48 -3.68
CA ALA A 40 -2.06 4.98 -3.71
C ALA A 40 -1.81 4.22 -5.02
N THR A 41 -0.66 4.48 -5.66
CA THR A 41 -0.30 3.87 -6.95
C THR A 41 0.91 2.95 -6.87
N GLY A 42 1.56 2.89 -5.71
CA GLY A 42 2.70 2.02 -5.50
C GLY A 42 3.31 2.17 -4.11
N CYS A 43 4.45 1.53 -3.90
CA CYS A 43 5.35 1.87 -2.81
C CYS A 43 6.82 1.81 -3.23
N CYS A 44 7.64 2.65 -2.61
CA CYS A 44 9.08 2.71 -2.81
C CYS A 44 9.78 2.63 -1.45
N ASP A 45 10.56 1.57 -1.27
CA ASP A 45 11.39 1.35 -0.08
C ASP A 45 12.68 2.19 -0.17
N LEU A 46 12.94 3.02 0.85
CA LEU A 46 14.14 3.85 0.95
C LEU A 46 15.10 3.39 2.07
N GLY A 47 14.95 2.17 2.59
CA GLY A 47 15.80 1.65 3.65
C GLY A 47 15.44 2.21 5.02
N GLY A 48 14.20 1.95 5.47
CA GLY A 48 13.68 2.35 6.77
C GLY A 48 12.38 3.16 6.70
N THR A 49 12.10 3.74 5.54
CA THR A 49 10.85 4.45 5.24
C THR A 49 10.29 3.97 3.92
N VAL A 50 8.98 3.74 3.89
CA VAL A 50 8.23 3.46 2.66
C VAL A 50 7.57 4.74 2.17
N CYS A 51 7.87 5.12 0.93
CA CYS A 51 7.24 6.23 0.24
C CYS A 51 6.09 5.72 -0.64
N ILE A 52 4.88 6.22 -0.41
CA ILE A 52 3.66 5.79 -1.06
C ILE A 52 3.15 6.95 -1.93
N PRO A 53 3.36 6.92 -3.25
CA PRO A 53 2.79 7.90 -4.16
C PRO A 53 1.27 7.80 -4.18
N LEU A 54 0.62 8.96 -4.11
CA LEU A 54 -0.81 9.15 -4.31
C LEU A 54 -1.03 9.92 -5.61
N ALA A 55 -1.89 9.40 -6.47
CA ALA A 55 -2.34 10.05 -7.70
C ALA A 55 -3.85 10.27 -7.68
N SER A 56 -4.35 11.13 -8.56
CA SER A 56 -5.80 11.31 -8.75
C SER A 56 -6.45 9.99 -9.15
N ALA A 57 -7.56 9.66 -8.52
CA ALA A 57 -8.39 8.52 -8.87
C ALA A 57 -9.32 8.90 -10.04
N PRO A 58 -9.57 7.96 -10.98
CA PRO A 58 -10.49 8.19 -12.08
C PRO A 58 -11.97 8.16 -11.65
N ASP A 59 -12.26 7.61 -10.46
CA ASP A 59 -13.60 7.47 -9.90
C ASP A 59 -13.60 7.75 -8.39
N ASP A 60 -14.81 7.79 -7.80
CA ASP A 60 -15.03 8.02 -6.36
C ASP A 60 -15.03 6.72 -5.53
N ARG A 61 -14.63 5.56 -6.09
CA ARG A 61 -14.61 4.31 -5.33
C ARG A 61 -13.59 4.42 -4.20
N LYS A 62 -13.97 3.88 -3.05
CA LYS A 62 -13.10 3.84 -1.89
C LYS A 62 -12.14 2.67 -2.03
N ALA A 63 -11.01 2.80 -1.36
CA ALA A 63 -10.02 1.74 -1.26
C ALA A 63 -9.62 1.53 0.19
N ALA A 64 -9.45 0.26 0.56
CA ALA A 64 -8.76 -0.16 1.76
C ALA A 64 -7.33 -0.55 1.43
N TYR A 65 -6.44 -0.33 2.39
CA TYR A 65 -5.01 -0.49 2.24
C TYR A 65 -4.48 -1.39 3.35
N TYR A 66 -3.62 -2.34 3.00
CA TYR A 66 -3.16 -3.38 3.91
C TYR A 66 -1.66 -3.59 3.79
N PHE A 67 -1.03 -3.84 4.93
CA PHE A 67 0.34 -4.35 4.98
C PHE A 67 0.32 -5.75 5.57
N SER A 68 1.07 -6.66 4.98
CA SER A 68 1.22 -8.00 5.51
C SER A 68 2.53 -8.63 5.05
N VAL A 69 3.11 -9.43 5.92
CA VAL A 69 4.25 -10.28 5.60
C VAL A 69 3.85 -11.38 4.59
N PHE A 70 4.75 -11.69 3.65
CA PHE A 70 4.67 -12.91 2.85
C PHE A 70 5.13 -14.11 3.70
N PRO A 71 4.63 -15.32 3.49
CA PRO A 71 5.02 -16.48 4.29
C PRO A 71 6.54 -16.77 4.24
N ASP A 72 7.15 -16.58 3.08
CA ASP A 72 8.60 -16.56 2.88
C ASP A 72 8.94 -15.71 1.64
N SER A 73 10.24 -15.51 1.37
CA SER A 73 10.70 -14.69 0.23
C SER A 73 11.13 -15.49 -0.99
N SER A 74 10.75 -16.76 -1.11
CA SER A 74 10.95 -17.55 -2.32
C SER A 74 10.02 -17.06 -3.43
N GLU A 75 10.47 -17.18 -4.68
CA GLU A 75 9.68 -16.74 -5.83
C GLU A 75 8.33 -17.47 -5.91
N GLU A 76 8.32 -18.80 -5.69
CA GLU A 76 7.12 -19.62 -5.73
C GLU A 76 6.07 -19.18 -4.71
N THR A 77 6.47 -18.99 -3.45
CA THR A 77 5.57 -18.53 -2.38
C THR A 77 5.04 -17.13 -2.66
N VAL A 78 5.90 -16.21 -3.10
CA VAL A 78 5.50 -14.83 -3.43
C VAL A 78 4.46 -14.83 -4.56
N VAL A 79 4.71 -15.57 -5.63
CA VAL A 79 3.78 -15.69 -6.77
C VAL A 79 2.46 -16.34 -6.34
N SER A 80 2.52 -17.39 -5.52
CA SER A 80 1.32 -18.06 -4.99
C SER A 80 0.46 -17.10 -4.17
N GLU A 81 1.06 -16.36 -3.23
CA GLU A 81 0.36 -15.40 -2.37
C GLU A 81 -0.24 -14.24 -3.19
N MET A 82 0.49 -13.75 -4.20
CA MET A 82 -0.03 -12.75 -5.14
C MET A 82 -1.28 -13.25 -5.86
N ASN A 83 -1.28 -14.50 -6.34
CA ASN A 83 -2.45 -15.09 -7.01
C ASN A 83 -3.64 -15.28 -6.05
N ILE A 84 -3.41 -15.80 -4.84
CA ILE A 84 -4.45 -15.99 -3.82
C ILE A 84 -5.16 -14.67 -3.50
N ARG A 85 -4.38 -13.60 -3.32
CA ARG A 85 -4.90 -12.27 -3.01
C ARG A 85 -5.57 -11.61 -4.20
N TYR A 86 -5.04 -11.80 -5.40
CA TYR A 86 -5.68 -11.34 -6.61
C TYR A 86 -7.06 -11.96 -6.79
N MET A 87 -7.22 -13.27 -6.52
CA MET A 87 -8.53 -13.94 -6.49
C MET A 87 -9.48 -13.42 -5.40
N SER A 88 -8.96 -12.64 -4.44
CA SER A 88 -9.71 -11.98 -3.37
C SER A 88 -9.90 -10.48 -3.60
N ASP A 89 -9.75 -10.01 -4.85
CA ASP A 89 -9.84 -8.62 -5.30
C ASP A 89 -8.81 -7.68 -4.64
N MET A 90 -7.64 -8.21 -4.28
CA MET A 90 -6.54 -7.42 -3.74
C MET A 90 -5.44 -7.25 -4.78
N LEU A 91 -4.95 -6.02 -4.92
CA LEU A 91 -3.87 -5.64 -5.82
C LEU A 91 -2.59 -5.37 -5.03
N LEU A 92 -1.47 -5.95 -5.45
CA LEU A 92 -0.16 -5.61 -4.92
C LEU A 92 0.28 -4.26 -5.50
N LEU A 93 0.55 -3.30 -4.63
CA LEU A 93 1.09 -1.99 -5.00
C LEU A 93 2.61 -1.93 -4.87
N GLY A 94 3.20 -2.87 -4.12
CA GLY A 94 4.64 -3.08 -4.07
C GLY A 94 5.05 -3.79 -2.79
N SER A 95 6.34 -3.84 -2.53
CA SER A 95 6.91 -4.54 -1.39
C SER A 95 8.09 -3.79 -0.77
N PHE A 96 8.42 -4.13 0.47
CA PHE A 96 9.59 -3.65 1.20
C PHE A 96 10.13 -4.76 2.10
N ARG A 97 11.36 -4.62 2.61
CA ARG A 97 11.96 -5.58 3.55
C ARG A 97 12.06 -5.03 4.96
N TYR A 98 11.87 -5.90 5.95
CA TYR A 98 12.18 -5.63 7.35
C TYR A 98 12.88 -6.84 7.96
N GLY A 99 14.18 -6.74 8.21
CA GLY A 99 15.01 -7.92 8.48
C GLY A 99 14.98 -8.86 7.27
N ASP A 100 14.74 -10.15 7.53
CA ASP A 100 14.64 -11.18 6.48
C ASP A 100 13.24 -11.27 5.85
N ASP A 101 12.25 -10.63 6.46
CA ASP A 101 10.85 -10.69 6.05
C ASP A 101 10.57 -9.79 4.85
N LEU A 102 9.84 -10.33 3.87
CA LEU A 102 9.26 -9.57 2.76
C LEU A 102 7.83 -9.15 3.12
N TRP A 103 7.54 -7.86 3.02
CA TRP A 103 6.22 -7.31 3.27
C TRP A 103 5.59 -6.83 1.98
N GLY A 104 4.29 -7.10 1.81
CA GLY A 104 3.49 -6.60 0.71
C GLY A 104 2.60 -5.44 1.14
N PHE A 105 2.51 -4.43 0.27
CA PHE A 105 1.54 -3.35 0.36
C PHE A 105 0.40 -3.62 -0.63
N TRP A 106 -0.80 -3.80 -0.09
CA TRP A 106 -1.97 -4.24 -0.85
C TRP A 106 -3.08 -3.22 -0.83
N MET A 107 -3.87 -3.19 -1.90
CA MET A 107 -5.07 -2.40 -2.01
C MET A 107 -6.26 -3.29 -2.35
N LYS A 108 -7.42 -3.01 -1.76
CA LYS A 108 -8.70 -3.58 -2.16
C LYS A 108 -9.68 -2.45 -2.41
N GLU A 109 -10.35 -2.46 -3.56
CA GLU A 109 -11.50 -1.57 -3.77
C GLU A 109 -12.65 -2.00 -2.87
N ILE A 110 -13.35 -1.04 -2.31
CA ILE A 110 -14.52 -1.27 -1.48
C ILE A 110 -15.67 -0.40 -2.01
N ASP A 111 -16.85 -1.01 -2.11
CA ASP A 111 -18.10 -0.36 -2.51
C ASP A 111 -18.59 0.65 -1.43
#